data_AF-A0A916UKZ1-F1
#
_entry.id   AF-A0A916UKZ1-F1
#
_cell.length_a   1.000
_cell.length_b   1.000
_cell.length_c   1.000
_cell.angle_alpha   90.00
_cell.angle_beta   90.00
_cell.angle_gamma   90.00
#
_symmetry.space_group_name_H-M   'P 1'
#
loop_
_entity.id
_entity.type
_entity.pdbx_description
1 polymer ?
#
loop_
_entity_poly.entity_id
_entity_poly.type
_entity_poly.pdbx_seq_one_letter_code
_entity_poly.pdbx_strand_id
1 'polypeptide(L)'
;MRRSPVVRRALSYTGIDTLTPAVGNMHGLLPSMVCGQVKKHLDIERISRIKRETGALLTLHGGSGTDDNSLRQAVSAGINIVHINTELRVAWRCGLEAGLANKPSVLVHTEVPQELSGLGYGSRLAHGVFEVLRRDGKRVIAKCSFMSSYAGRHPEYGVLLDG
;
A
#
# COMPACT_ATOMS: atom_id res chain seq x y z
N MET A 1 3.01 17.01 40.18
CA MET A 1 2.80 16.42 38.83
C MET A 1 3.11 14.92 38.92
N ARG A 2 2.10 14.05 38.96
CA ARG A 2 2.27 12.60 39.21
C ARG A 2 2.83 11.93 37.95
N ARG A 3 4.05 11.39 38.03
CA ARG A 3 4.68 10.52 37.01
C ARG A 3 3.71 9.39 36.65
N SER A 4 3.45 9.11 35.37
CA SER A 4 2.54 8.02 34.99
C SER A 4 3.14 6.67 35.40
N PRO A 5 2.60 5.97 36.42
CA PRO A 5 3.25 4.76 36.96
C PRO A 5 3.16 3.57 36.00
N VAL A 6 2.27 3.63 35.01
CA VAL A 6 1.85 2.46 34.22
C VAL A 6 2.90 2.09 33.17
N VAL A 7 3.41 3.05 32.40
CA VAL A 7 4.31 2.75 31.27
C VAL A 7 5.65 2.22 31.77
N ARG A 8 6.24 2.88 32.77
CA ARG A 8 7.51 2.45 33.37
C ARG A 8 7.39 1.06 34.01
N ARG A 9 6.28 0.81 34.70
CA ARG A 9 5.99 -0.47 35.33
C ARG A 9 5.78 -1.57 34.30
N ALA A 10 5.09 -1.30 33.19
CA ALA A 10 4.93 -2.23 32.09
C ALA A 10 6.28 -2.65 31.51
N LEU A 11 7.18 -1.69 31.23
CA LEU A 11 8.52 -1.99 30.72
C LEU A 11 9.33 -2.88 31.66
N SER A 12 9.31 -2.59 32.98
CA SER A 12 10.01 -3.42 33.96
C SER A 12 9.45 -4.83 34.06
N TYR A 13 8.14 -5.03 33.86
CA TYR A 13 7.54 -6.37 33.87
C TYR A 13 7.78 -7.14 32.59
N THR A 14 7.81 -6.48 31.44
CA THR A 14 7.95 -7.15 30.15
C THR A 14 9.40 -7.36 29.72
N GLY A 15 10.33 -6.55 30.25
CA GLY A 15 11.74 -6.60 29.86
C GLY A 15 12.02 -6.14 28.43
N ILE A 16 11.11 -5.37 27.82
CA ILE A 16 11.29 -4.88 26.44
C ILE A 16 12.25 -3.68 26.39
N ASP A 17 13.11 -3.65 25.38
CA ASP A 17 14.08 -2.56 25.18
C ASP A 17 13.48 -1.36 24.41
N THR A 18 12.45 -1.64 23.61
CA THR A 18 11.81 -0.66 22.72
C THR A 18 10.33 -0.50 23.04
N LEU A 19 9.82 0.72 22.95
CA LEU A 19 8.41 1.05 23.17
C LEU A 19 7.86 1.82 21.96
N THR A 20 6.70 1.40 21.46
CA THR A 20 5.94 2.15 20.46
C THR A 20 4.78 2.89 21.12
N PRO A 21 4.89 4.21 21.40
CA PRO A 21 3.80 4.95 22.00
C PRO A 21 2.75 5.36 20.96
N ALA A 22 1.47 5.36 21.37
CA ALA A 22 0.41 6.00 20.60
C ALA A 22 0.52 7.53 20.77
N VAL A 23 0.87 8.23 19.69
CA VAL A 23 1.21 9.67 19.69
C VAL A 23 0.47 10.45 18.61
N GLY A 24 -0.73 9.99 18.25
CA GLY A 24 -1.68 10.74 17.40
C GLY A 24 -1.73 10.31 15.94
N ASN A 25 -0.86 9.39 15.50
CA ASN A 25 -0.83 8.93 14.12
C ASN A 25 -1.42 7.52 13.92
N MET A 26 -1.58 7.13 12.65
CA MET A 26 -2.19 5.87 12.23
C MET A 26 -1.39 5.18 11.11
N HIS A 27 -1.68 3.89 10.86
CA HIS A 27 -1.18 3.19 9.67
C HIS A 27 -1.93 3.62 8.41
N GLY A 28 -1.27 3.51 7.26
CA GLY A 28 -1.85 3.88 5.98
C GLY A 28 -1.86 5.40 5.73
N LEU A 29 -2.46 5.77 4.61
CA LEU A 29 -2.69 7.14 4.18
C LEU A 29 -4.14 7.24 3.70
N LEU A 30 -4.81 8.34 4.06
CA LEU A 30 -6.08 8.70 3.45
C LEU A 30 -5.85 9.21 2.02
N PRO A 31 -6.85 9.16 1.11
CA PRO A 31 -6.73 9.76 -0.20
C PRO A 31 -6.28 11.23 -0.16
N SER A 32 -6.80 12.02 0.78
CA SER A 32 -6.38 13.41 1.00
C SER A 32 -4.92 13.56 1.45
N MET A 33 -4.36 12.54 2.13
CA MET A 33 -2.94 12.52 2.50
C MET A 33 -2.05 12.14 1.32
N VAL A 34 -2.52 11.25 0.44
CA VAL A 34 -1.80 10.90 -0.80
C VAL A 34 -1.68 12.13 -1.71
N CYS A 35 -2.73 12.97 -1.78
CA CYS A 35 -2.72 14.22 -2.52
C CYS A 35 -2.01 15.38 -1.78
N GLY A 36 -1.41 15.14 -0.60
CA GLY A 36 -0.70 16.15 0.17
C GLY A 36 -1.59 17.23 0.82
N GLN A 37 -2.92 17.05 0.83
CA GLN A 37 -3.88 18.02 1.37
C GLN A 37 -3.93 17.98 2.91
N VAL A 38 -3.72 16.81 3.49
CA VAL A 38 -3.75 16.59 4.95
C VAL A 38 -2.46 15.89 5.36
N LYS A 39 -1.90 16.29 6.50
CA LYS A 39 -0.72 15.66 7.10
C LYS A 39 -1.05 15.06 8.46
N LYS A 40 -0.31 14.02 8.85
CA LYS A 40 -0.43 13.45 10.20
C LYS A 40 0.14 14.41 11.24
N HIS A 41 -0.53 14.50 12.37
CA HIS A 41 -0.10 15.30 13.51
C HIS A 41 0.41 14.39 14.61
N LEU A 42 1.60 14.69 15.12
CA LEU A 42 2.22 13.99 16.23
C LEU A 42 2.13 14.82 17.51
N ASP A 43 1.81 14.16 18.61
CA ASP A 43 1.88 14.74 19.96
C ASP A 43 3.33 14.71 20.47
N ILE A 44 4.08 15.75 20.08
CA ILE A 44 5.51 15.90 20.39
C ILE A 44 5.77 15.98 21.90
N GLU A 45 4.88 16.65 22.64
CA GLU A 45 5.01 16.77 24.09
C GLU A 45 4.87 15.41 24.77
N ARG A 46 3.91 14.60 24.32
CA ARG A 46 3.72 13.23 24.81
C ARG A 46 4.92 12.34 24.49
N ILE A 47 5.51 12.44 23.29
CA ILE A 47 6.75 11.72 22.95
C ILE A 47 7.84 12.09 23.97
N SER A 48 8.07 13.38 24.18
CA SER A 48 9.13 13.87 25.08
C SER A 48 8.89 13.43 26.53
N ARG A 49 7.64 13.48 27.02
CA ARG A 49 7.27 13.00 28.34
C ARG A 49 7.53 11.51 28.50
N ILE A 50 7.10 10.69 27.54
CA ILE A 50 7.30 9.24 27.58
C ILE A 50 8.80 8.93 27.57
N LYS A 51 9.59 9.56 26.69
CA LYS A 51 11.04 9.35 26.62
C LYS A 51 11.72 9.62 27.97
N ARG A 52 11.38 10.75 28.62
CA ARG A 52 11.95 11.11 29.93
C ARG A 52 11.55 10.14 31.04
N GLU A 53 10.32 9.65 31.04
CA GLU A 53 9.81 8.76 32.09
C GLU A 53 10.37 7.33 31.97
N THR A 54 10.53 6.84 30.73
CA THR A 54 10.91 5.45 30.47
C THR A 54 12.39 5.26 30.25
N GLY A 55 13.07 6.19 29.58
CA GLY A 55 14.42 6.01 29.06
C GLY A 55 14.52 5.01 27.90
N ALA A 56 13.42 4.34 27.51
CA ALA A 56 13.40 3.31 26.49
C ALA A 56 13.69 3.88 25.09
N LEU A 57 14.13 3.01 24.17
CA LEU A 57 14.15 3.35 22.75
C LEU A 57 12.70 3.49 22.26
N LEU A 58 12.38 4.59 21.58
CA LEU A 58 11.02 4.82 21.10
C LEU A 58 10.90 4.56 19.60
N THR A 59 9.87 3.83 19.21
CA THR A 59 9.56 3.57 17.80
C THR A 59 8.29 4.30 17.39
N LEU A 60 8.34 5.03 16.27
CA LEU A 60 7.19 5.63 15.62
C LEU A 60 6.66 4.66 14.55
N HIS A 61 5.56 3.97 14.85
CA HIS A 61 4.79 3.26 13.84
C HIS A 61 4.11 4.24 12.90
N GLY A 62 3.65 3.81 11.72
CA GLY A 62 2.80 4.63 10.85
C GLY A 62 3.37 5.99 10.44
N GLY A 63 4.69 6.08 10.26
CA GLY A 63 5.39 7.34 9.98
C GLY A 63 5.10 7.93 8.60
N SER A 64 4.61 7.14 7.65
CA SER A 64 4.30 7.66 6.31
C SER A 64 3.24 8.75 6.32
N GLY A 65 3.48 9.83 5.58
CA GLY A 65 2.60 11.01 5.51
C GLY A 65 2.64 11.91 6.75
N THR A 66 3.60 11.69 7.65
CA THR A 66 3.98 12.68 8.66
C THR A 66 4.80 13.77 7.98
N ASP A 67 4.53 15.03 8.33
CA ASP A 67 5.30 16.16 7.85
C ASP A 67 6.79 16.07 8.27
N ASP A 68 7.70 16.45 7.39
CA ASP A 68 9.15 16.46 7.66
C ASP A 68 9.53 17.21 8.94
N ASN A 69 8.92 18.38 9.20
CA ASN A 69 9.21 19.15 10.39
C ASN A 69 8.68 18.43 11.65
N SER A 70 7.47 17.86 11.56
CA SER A 70 6.92 17.06 12.65
C SER A 70 7.76 15.80 12.93
N LEU A 71 8.30 15.17 11.88
CA LEU A 71 9.19 14.01 12.01
C LEU A 71 10.51 14.42 12.68
N ARG A 72 11.14 15.52 12.27
CA ARG A 72 12.34 16.07 12.92
C ARG A 72 12.08 16.40 14.38
N GLN A 73 10.95 17.02 14.70
CA GLN A 73 10.53 17.31 16.07
C GLN A 73 10.34 16.03 16.90
N ALA A 74 9.74 14.98 16.31
CA ALA A 74 9.55 13.71 16.98
C ALA A 74 10.88 13.00 17.30
N VAL A 75 11.84 13.05 16.36
CA VAL A 75 13.20 12.55 16.59
C VAL A 75 13.87 13.34 17.72
N SER A 76 13.84 14.67 17.67
CA SER A 76 14.38 15.53 18.73
C SER A 76 13.71 15.29 20.09
N ALA A 77 12.42 14.94 20.11
CA ALA A 77 11.68 14.62 21.32
C ALA A 77 11.97 13.22 21.89
N GLY A 78 12.60 12.32 21.10
CA GLY A 78 13.08 11.03 21.59
C GLY A 78 12.69 9.80 20.77
N ILE A 79 12.03 9.96 19.60
CA ILE A 79 11.84 8.85 18.66
C ILE A 79 13.20 8.41 18.11
N ASN A 80 13.45 7.09 18.14
CA ASN A 80 14.69 6.46 17.70
C ASN A 80 14.53 5.68 16.39
N ILE A 81 13.38 5.03 16.18
CA ILE A 81 13.10 4.20 15.01
C ILE A 81 11.81 4.70 14.36
N VAL A 82 11.78 4.85 13.04
CA VAL A 82 10.60 5.30 12.29
C VAL A 82 10.21 4.25 11.27
N HIS A 83 8.97 3.79 11.31
CA HIS A 83 8.43 2.84 10.33
C HIS A 83 7.76 3.58 9.16
N ILE A 84 8.37 3.46 7.98
CA ILE A 84 7.91 4.01 6.70
C ILE A 84 7.53 2.84 5.77
N ASN A 85 6.32 2.87 5.20
CA ASN A 85 5.85 1.79 4.33
C ASN A 85 4.87 2.28 3.26
N THR A 86 3.76 2.93 3.66
CA THR A 86 2.70 3.30 2.72
C THR A 86 3.18 4.27 1.65
N GLU A 87 4.01 5.25 1.99
CA GLU A 87 4.53 6.20 0.98
C GLU A 87 5.41 5.52 -0.06
N LEU A 88 6.20 4.51 0.33
CA LEU A 88 7.06 3.77 -0.60
C LEU A 88 6.22 2.97 -1.59
N ARG A 89 5.12 2.36 -1.11
CA ARG A 89 4.17 1.65 -1.97
C ARG A 89 3.45 2.59 -2.93
N VAL A 90 3.08 3.78 -2.46
CA VAL A 90 2.47 4.82 -3.31
C VAL A 90 3.48 5.27 -4.38
N ALA A 91 4.71 5.61 -3.99
CA ALA A 91 5.76 6.03 -4.92
C ALA A 91 6.06 4.95 -5.97
N TRP A 92 6.18 3.68 -5.54
CA TRP A 92 6.36 2.55 -6.44
C TRP A 92 5.20 2.39 -7.41
N ARG A 93 3.95 2.42 -6.91
CA ARG A 93 2.76 2.30 -7.76
C ARG A 93 2.69 3.43 -8.78
N CYS A 94 2.85 4.68 -8.35
CA CYS A 94 2.82 5.83 -9.24
C CYS A 94 3.94 5.77 -10.30
N GLY A 95 5.15 5.35 -9.90
CA GLY A 95 6.26 5.14 -10.84
C GLY A 95 5.96 4.03 -11.86
N LEU A 96 5.37 2.92 -11.41
CA LEU A 96 4.96 1.84 -12.28
C LEU A 96 3.86 2.28 -13.25
N GLU A 97 2.81 2.93 -12.76
CA GLU A 97 1.71 3.46 -13.57
C GLU A 97 2.22 4.46 -14.61
N ALA A 98 3.09 5.39 -14.21
CA ALA A 98 3.70 6.35 -15.13
C ALA A 98 4.59 5.67 -16.18
N GLY A 99 5.39 4.68 -15.79
CA GLY A 99 6.24 3.91 -16.71
C GLY A 99 5.45 3.05 -17.71
N LEU A 100 4.23 2.67 -17.35
CA LEU A 100 3.33 1.85 -18.18
C LEU A 100 2.28 2.66 -18.95
N ALA A 101 2.09 3.95 -18.65
CA ALA A 101 0.99 4.77 -19.18
C ALA A 101 0.87 4.75 -20.72
N ASN A 102 2.01 4.67 -21.43
CA ASN A 102 2.08 4.65 -22.90
C ASN A 102 2.52 3.29 -23.45
N LYS A 103 2.47 2.22 -22.63
CA LYS A 103 2.77 0.86 -23.07
C LYS A 103 1.45 0.15 -23.40
N PRO A 104 1.45 -0.70 -24.45
CA PRO A 104 0.26 -1.49 -24.74
C PRO A 104 -0.05 -2.40 -23.56
N SER A 105 -1.34 -2.56 -23.26
CA SER A 105 -1.78 -3.57 -22.31
C SER A 105 -1.55 -4.95 -22.92
N VAL A 106 -1.08 -5.90 -22.13
CA VAL A 106 -0.74 -7.25 -22.62
C VAL A 106 -1.41 -8.31 -21.76
N LEU A 107 -2.22 -9.17 -22.37
CA LEU A 107 -2.75 -10.37 -21.71
C LEU A 107 -1.70 -11.47 -21.80
N VAL A 108 -0.93 -11.63 -20.73
CA VAL A 108 0.21 -12.56 -20.70
C VAL A 108 -0.22 -14.01 -20.48
N HIS A 109 -1.17 -14.25 -19.57
CA HIS A 109 -1.61 -15.60 -19.25
C HIS A 109 -3.02 -15.61 -18.61
N THR A 110 -3.64 -16.79 -18.56
CA THR A 110 -4.91 -17.04 -17.89
C THR A 110 -4.77 -18.33 -17.11
N GLU A 111 -4.94 -18.25 -15.79
CA GLU A 111 -4.81 -19.39 -14.89
C GLU A 111 -6.14 -19.70 -14.23
N VAL A 112 -6.41 -20.98 -14.10
CA VAL A 112 -7.49 -21.55 -13.29
C VAL A 112 -6.88 -22.74 -12.57
N PRO A 113 -7.18 -22.97 -11.28
CA PRO A 113 -6.75 -24.18 -10.58
C PRO A 113 -7.06 -25.44 -11.39
N GLN A 114 -6.14 -26.41 -11.39
CA GLN A 114 -6.22 -27.58 -12.26
C GLN A 114 -7.52 -28.39 -12.03
N GLU A 115 -7.98 -28.43 -10.77
CA GLU A 115 -9.20 -29.11 -10.34
C GLU A 115 -10.48 -28.51 -10.96
N LEU A 116 -10.38 -27.27 -11.45
CA LEU A 116 -11.48 -26.54 -12.07
C LEU A 116 -11.33 -26.43 -13.61
N SER A 117 -10.31 -27.09 -14.17
CA SER A 117 -10.08 -27.10 -15.62
C SER A 117 -11.23 -27.79 -16.36
N GLY A 118 -11.57 -27.30 -17.55
CA GLY A 118 -12.67 -27.82 -18.37
C GLY A 118 -14.07 -27.36 -17.96
N LEU A 119 -14.25 -26.73 -16.78
CA LEU A 119 -15.56 -26.26 -16.30
C LEU A 119 -15.96 -24.87 -16.83
N GLY A 120 -15.19 -24.30 -17.77
CA GLY A 120 -15.50 -23.03 -18.44
C GLY A 120 -15.12 -21.76 -17.66
N TYR A 121 -14.49 -21.86 -16.48
CA TYR A 121 -14.05 -20.69 -15.72
C TYR A 121 -13.07 -19.80 -16.48
N GLY A 122 -12.13 -20.39 -17.23
CA GLY A 122 -11.20 -19.63 -18.06
C GLY A 122 -11.91 -18.78 -19.11
N SER A 123 -12.95 -19.33 -19.75
CA SER A 123 -13.77 -18.60 -20.74
C SER A 123 -14.56 -17.47 -20.08
N ARG A 124 -15.08 -17.68 -18.86
CA ARG A 124 -15.78 -16.63 -18.11
C ARG A 124 -14.85 -15.49 -17.70
N LEU A 125 -13.60 -15.82 -17.31
CA LEU A 125 -12.56 -14.84 -17.04
C LEU A 125 -12.21 -14.05 -18.30
N ALA A 126 -11.96 -14.73 -19.42
CA ALA A 126 -11.68 -14.09 -20.70
C ALA A 126 -12.81 -13.16 -21.14
N HIS A 127 -14.06 -13.62 -21.08
CA HIS A 127 -15.24 -12.81 -21.36
C HIS A 127 -15.25 -11.52 -20.53
N GLY A 128 -15.13 -11.63 -19.21
CA GLY A 128 -15.13 -10.47 -18.32
C GLY A 128 -14.00 -9.48 -18.61
N VAL A 129 -12.80 -9.98 -18.92
CA VAL A 129 -11.66 -9.13 -19.31
C VAL A 129 -11.94 -8.38 -20.62
N PHE A 130 -12.41 -9.07 -21.65
CA PHE A 130 -12.73 -8.43 -22.94
C PHE A 130 -13.91 -7.46 -22.84
N GLU A 131 -14.92 -7.73 -22.01
CA GLU A 131 -16.01 -6.79 -21.75
C GLU A 131 -15.53 -5.50 -21.07
N VAL A 132 -14.60 -5.62 -20.11
CA VAL A 132 -13.98 -4.43 -19.48
C VAL A 132 -13.16 -3.65 -20.50
N LEU A 133 -12.34 -4.32 -21.32
CA LEU A 133 -11.57 -3.68 -22.39
C LEU A 133 -12.48 -2.95 -23.39
N ARG A 134 -13.59 -3.60 -23.79
CA ARG A 134 -14.60 -3.03 -24.68
C ARG A 134 -15.24 -1.78 -24.08
N ARG A 135 -15.69 -1.88 -22.83
CA ARG A 135 -16.33 -0.77 -22.10
C ARG A 135 -15.39 0.43 -21.95
N ASP A 136 -14.12 0.17 -21.67
CA ASP A 136 -13.11 1.21 -21.44
C ASP A 136 -12.47 1.71 -22.75
N GLY A 137 -12.86 1.16 -23.91
CA GLY A 137 -12.31 1.51 -25.23
C GLY A 137 -10.82 1.20 -25.38
N LYS A 138 -10.31 0.22 -24.63
CA LYS A 138 -8.87 -0.12 -24.59
C LYS A 138 -8.56 -1.27 -25.54
N ARG A 139 -7.45 -1.12 -26.25
CA ARG A 139 -6.86 -2.18 -27.09
C ARG A 139 -5.76 -2.92 -26.34
N VAL A 140 -5.51 -4.16 -26.73
CA VAL A 140 -4.66 -5.10 -25.98
C VAL A 140 -3.88 -6.04 -26.90
N ILE A 141 -2.67 -6.41 -26.50
CA ILE A 141 -1.91 -7.48 -27.14
C ILE A 141 -2.20 -8.80 -26.39
N ALA A 142 -2.77 -9.79 -27.07
CA ALA A 142 -3.00 -11.11 -26.49
C ALA A 142 -1.78 -12.02 -26.71
N LYS A 143 -0.87 -12.11 -25.73
CA LYS A 143 0.25 -13.07 -25.78
C LYS A 143 -0.14 -14.47 -25.30
N CYS A 144 -1.13 -14.54 -24.42
CA CYS A 144 -1.70 -15.81 -23.96
C CYS A 144 -2.41 -16.52 -25.13
N SER A 145 -2.01 -17.75 -25.42
CA SER A 145 -2.64 -18.58 -26.46
C SER A 145 -4.15 -18.77 -26.19
N PHE A 146 -4.52 -18.99 -24.93
CA PHE A 146 -5.93 -19.12 -24.54
C PHE A 146 -6.74 -17.86 -24.86
N MET A 147 -6.25 -16.67 -24.50
CA MET A 147 -6.94 -15.40 -24.77
C MET A 147 -7.04 -15.13 -26.28
N SER A 148 -5.97 -15.43 -27.03
CA SER A 148 -5.95 -15.29 -28.49
C SER A 148 -6.97 -16.22 -29.16
N SER A 149 -6.99 -17.50 -28.76
CA SER A 149 -7.98 -18.47 -29.26
C SER A 149 -9.40 -18.18 -28.79
N TYR A 150 -9.57 -17.55 -27.63
CA TYR A 150 -10.86 -17.08 -27.18
C TYR A 150 -11.36 -15.94 -28.07
N ALA A 151 -10.58 -14.86 -28.23
CA ALA A 151 -10.95 -13.75 -29.12
C ALA A 151 -11.17 -14.20 -30.57
N GLY A 152 -10.39 -15.14 -31.09
CA GLY A 152 -10.59 -15.69 -32.44
C GLY A 152 -11.92 -16.44 -32.63
N ARG A 153 -12.50 -16.98 -31.56
CA ARG A 153 -13.85 -17.61 -31.56
C ARG A 153 -14.98 -16.61 -31.29
N HIS A 154 -14.63 -15.38 -30.91
CA HIS A 154 -15.54 -14.30 -30.52
C HIS A 154 -15.22 -13.04 -31.33
N PRO A 155 -15.65 -12.95 -32.61
CA PRO A 155 -15.28 -11.88 -33.53
C PRO A 155 -15.55 -10.47 -33.01
N GLU A 156 -16.55 -10.31 -32.13
CA GLU A 156 -16.87 -9.06 -31.43
C GLU A 156 -15.71 -8.46 -30.65
N TYR A 157 -14.72 -9.27 -30.24
CA TYR A 157 -13.52 -8.82 -29.52
C TYR A 157 -12.31 -8.59 -30.42
N GLY A 158 -12.38 -8.96 -31.71
CA GLY A 158 -11.26 -8.80 -32.64
C GLY A 158 -10.79 -7.35 -32.78
N VAL A 159 -11.71 -6.40 -32.74
CA VAL A 159 -11.46 -4.94 -32.74
C VAL A 159 -10.59 -4.47 -31.57
N LEU A 160 -10.57 -5.22 -30.46
CA LEU A 160 -9.82 -4.87 -29.26
C LEU A 160 -8.37 -5.35 -29.31
N LEU A 161 -7.97 -6.15 -30.31
CA LEU A 161 -6.61 -6.67 -30.41
C LEU A 161 -5.67 -5.68 -31.11
N ASP A 162 -4.44 -5.57 -30.60
CA ASP A 162 -3.30 -4.86 -31.19
C ASP A 162 -2.24 -5.87 -31.61
N GLY A 163 -1.95 -5.95 -32.92
CA GLY A 163 -1.02 -6.92 -33.51
C GLY A 163 -1.62 -8.31 -33.67
#